data_AF-A0A917Z1E6-F1
#
_entry.id   AF-A0A917Z1E6-F1
#
_cell.length_a   1.000
_cell.length_b   1.000
_cell.length_c   1.000
_cell.angle_alpha   90.00
_cell.angle_beta   90.00
_cell.angle_gamma   90.00
#
_symmetry.space_group_name_H-M   'P 1'
#
loop_
_entity.id
_entity.type
_entity.pdbx_description
1 polymer ?
#
loop_
_entity_poly.entity_id
_entity_poly.type
_entity_poly.pdbx_seq_one_letter_code
_entity_poly.pdbx_strand_id
1 'polypeptide(L)'
;MAFRRSTRDEGAGPGGLAQDVVDEITWYMREHKITRADLAMSMGVSPGRVSQILSGDENLTLRTLGAVVAALGARLDLTLSDAEDSADLGSGARLTGAD
;
A
#
# COMPACT_ATOMS: atom_id res chain seq x y z
N MET A 1 -5.78 7.26 -7.30
CA MET A 1 -5.84 7.56 -5.85
C MET A 1 -4.42 7.50 -5.32
N ALA A 2 -3.99 8.48 -4.51
CA ALA A 2 -2.66 8.47 -3.91
C ALA A 2 -2.64 7.51 -2.72
N PHE A 3 -1.58 6.70 -2.61
CA PHE A 3 -1.33 5.83 -1.45
C PHE A 3 -1.51 6.64 -0.17
N ARG A 4 -2.35 6.18 0.77
CA ARG A 4 -2.53 6.90 2.04
C ARG A 4 -1.26 6.72 2.85
N ARG A 5 -0.36 7.70 2.75
CA ARG A 5 0.90 7.73 3.49
C ARG A 5 0.59 7.75 4.98
N SER A 6 0.74 6.61 5.65
CA SER A 6 0.73 6.56 7.11
C SER A 6 1.97 7.31 7.56
N THR A 7 1.81 8.35 8.39
CA THR A 7 2.89 9.24 8.85
C THR A 7 3.82 8.55 9.86
N ARG A 8 4.13 7.27 9.70
CA ARG A 8 5.20 6.60 10.43
C ARG A 8 6.49 6.73 9.63
N ASP A 9 7.31 7.66 10.08
CA ASP A 9 8.68 7.94 9.63
C ASP A 9 9.64 6.72 9.78
N GLU A 10 9.19 5.57 10.29
CA GLU A 10 10.03 4.41 10.60
C GLU A 10 10.27 3.44 9.40
N GLY A 11 9.80 3.79 8.20
CA GLY A 11 9.72 2.89 7.04
C GLY A 11 10.79 3.04 5.95
N ALA A 12 11.92 3.71 6.18
CA ALA A 12 12.93 3.99 5.15
C ALA A 12 13.80 2.76 4.75
N GLY A 13 13.22 1.55 4.74
CA GLY A 13 13.84 0.32 4.29
C GLY A 13 12.90 -0.50 3.40
N PRO A 14 13.41 -1.48 2.63
CA PRO A 14 12.60 -2.26 1.68
C PRO A 14 11.42 -3.02 2.30
N GLY A 15 11.42 -3.25 3.62
CA GLY A 15 10.29 -3.83 4.36
C GLY A 15 9.09 -2.88 4.52
N GLY A 16 9.30 -1.57 4.50
CA GLY A 16 8.21 -0.58 4.66
C GLY A 16 7.20 -0.62 3.52
N LEU A 17 7.68 -0.69 2.27
CA LEU A 17 6.81 -0.73 1.09
C LEU A 17 5.95 -2.00 1.04
N ALA A 18 6.50 -3.14 1.43
CA ALA A 18 5.74 -4.39 1.46
C ALA A 18 4.59 -4.31 2.48
N GLN A 19 4.86 -3.77 3.67
CA GLN A 19 3.85 -3.55 4.70
C GLN A 19 2.77 -2.57 4.24
N ASP A 20 3.19 -1.44 3.66
CA ASP A 20 2.30 -0.44 3.08
C ASP A 20 1.32 -1.08 2.08
N VAL A 21 1.84 -1.90 1.16
CA VAL A 21 1.02 -2.63 0.17
C VAL A 21 0.06 -3.62 0.83
N VAL A 22 0.51 -4.35 1.86
CA VAL A 22 -0.34 -5.27 2.63
C VAL A 22 -1.46 -4.54 3.37
N ASP A 23 -1.17 -3.38 3.94
CA ASP A 23 -2.14 -2.54 4.64
C ASP A 23 -3.21 -2.03 3.66
N GLU A 24 -2.81 -1.59 2.46
CA GLU A 24 -3.72 -1.16 1.40
C GLU A 24 -4.62 -2.32 0.92
N ILE A 25 -4.04 -3.51 0.70
CA ILE A 25 -4.82 -4.72 0.35
C ILE A 25 -5.82 -5.05 1.47
N THR A 26 -5.39 -5.01 2.72
CA THR A 26 -6.24 -5.31 3.88
C THR A 26 -7.35 -4.28 4.04
N TRP A 27 -7.07 -3.00 3.79
CA TRP A 27 -8.06 -1.94 3.74
C TRP A 27 -9.10 -2.20 2.65
N TYR A 28 -8.66 -2.48 1.42
CA TYR A 28 -9.54 -2.77 0.29
C TYR A 28 -10.47 -3.97 0.60
N MET A 29 -9.89 -5.07 1.09
CA MET A 29 -10.67 -6.25 1.46
C MET A 29 -11.76 -5.92 2.48
N ARG A 30 -11.44 -5.14 3.52
CA ARG A 30 -12.41 -4.73 4.55
C ARG A 30 -13.53 -3.86 3.96
N GLU A 31 -13.19 -2.87 3.14
CA GLU A 31 -14.16 -1.97 2.53
C GLU A 31 -15.13 -2.72 1.61
N HIS A 32 -14.62 -3.72 0.90
CA HIS A 32 -15.39 -4.56 -0.02
C HIS A 32 -15.98 -5.82 0.64
N LYS A 33 -15.84 -5.99 1.97
CA LYS A 33 -16.31 -7.15 2.75
C LYS A 33 -15.79 -8.50 2.24
N ILE A 34 -14.58 -8.52 1.70
CA ILE A 34 -13.89 -9.72 1.21
C ILE A 34 -13.12 -10.33 2.39
N THR A 35 -13.40 -11.59 2.71
CA THR A 35 -12.67 -12.32 3.75
C THR A 35 -11.37 -12.91 3.20
N ARG A 36 -10.46 -13.33 4.10
CA ARG A 36 -9.26 -14.10 3.69
C ARG A 36 -9.62 -15.42 3.01
N ALA A 37 -10.75 -16.03 3.38
CA ALA A 37 -11.24 -17.26 2.76
C ALA A 37 -11.71 -17.00 1.32
N ASP A 38 -12.41 -15.89 1.09
CA ASP A 38 -12.84 -15.48 -0.26
C ASP A 38 -11.65 -15.21 -1.17
N LEU A 39 -10.65 -14.47 -0.67
CA LEU A 39 -9.41 -14.22 -1.41
C LEU A 39 -8.67 -15.54 -1.71
N ALA A 40 -8.55 -16.43 -0.72
CA ALA A 40 -7.91 -17.74 -0.92
C ALA A 40 -8.62 -18.57 -2.00
N MET A 41 -9.96 -18.59 -1.96
CA MET A 41 -10.78 -19.26 -2.96
C MET A 41 -10.57 -18.65 -4.34
N SER A 42 -10.61 -17.33 -4.47
CA SER A 42 -10.41 -16.65 -5.75
C SER A 42 -8.99 -16.82 -6.32
N MET A 43 -7.98 -16.94 -5.45
CA MET A 43 -6.60 -17.18 -5.86
C MET A 43 -6.31 -18.66 -6.13
N GLY A 44 -7.20 -19.59 -5.74
CA GLY A 44 -6.96 -21.03 -5.82
C GLY A 44 -5.84 -21.52 -4.88
N VAL A 45 -5.68 -20.89 -3.70
CA VAL A 45 -4.64 -21.22 -2.72
C VAL A 45 -5.24 -21.53 -1.34
N SER A 46 -4.42 -21.98 -0.40
CA SER A 46 -4.87 -22.23 0.97
C SER A 46 -5.08 -20.91 1.76
N PRO A 47 -6.01 -20.88 2.75
CA PRO A 47 -6.15 -19.74 3.66
C PRO A 47 -4.87 -19.40 4.43
N GLY A 48 -4.05 -20.41 4.73
CA GLY A 48 -2.72 -20.23 5.33
C GLY A 48 -1.78 -19.44 4.42
N ARG A 49 -1.80 -19.72 3.10
CA ARG A 49 -1.00 -18.95 2.13
C ARG A 49 -1.43 -17.49 2.08
N VAL A 50 -2.74 -17.20 2.11
CA VAL A 50 -3.22 -15.81 2.19
C VAL A 50 -2.79 -15.15 3.49
N SER A 51 -2.79 -15.87 4.61
CA SER A 51 -2.36 -15.31 5.89
C SER A 51 -0.87 -14.97 5.91
N GLN A 52 -0.02 -15.77 5.25
CA GLN A 52 1.40 -15.46 5.04
C GLN A 52 1.60 -14.22 4.16
N ILE A 53 0.84 -14.12 3.06
CA ILE A 53 0.92 -12.96 2.16
C ILE A 53 0.55 -11.67 2.92
N LEU A 54 -0.46 -11.73 3.79
CA LEU A 54 -0.98 -10.58 4.52
C LEU A 54 -0.29 -10.34 5.88
N SER A 55 0.71 -11.14 6.27
CA SER A 55 1.44 -10.88 7.52
C SER A 55 2.51 -9.79 7.35
N GLY A 56 2.95 -9.51 6.12
CA GLY A 56 4.02 -8.53 5.84
C GLY A 56 5.43 -9.02 6.20
N ASP A 57 5.54 -10.14 6.92
CA ASP A 57 6.82 -10.73 7.35
C ASP A 57 7.56 -11.49 6.23
N GLU A 58 6.83 -11.95 5.20
CA GLU A 58 7.42 -12.61 4.03
C GLU A 58 7.77 -11.60 2.93
N ASN A 59 8.80 -11.91 2.13
CA ASN A 59 9.13 -11.14 0.94
C ASN A 59 7.99 -11.21 -0.09
N LEU A 60 7.17 -10.17 -0.14
CA LEU A 60 6.09 -10.05 -1.12
C LEU A 60 6.66 -9.79 -2.52
N THR A 61 6.57 -10.79 -3.39
CA THR A 61 6.99 -10.62 -4.78
C THR A 61 5.93 -9.87 -5.60
N LEU A 62 6.35 -9.13 -6.63
CA LEU A 62 5.43 -8.49 -7.58
C LEU A 62 4.51 -9.50 -8.28
N ARG A 63 4.96 -10.75 -8.48
CA ARG A 63 4.12 -11.84 -9.01
C ARG A 63 2.98 -12.16 -8.05
N THR A 64 3.28 -12.29 -6.75
CA THR A 64 2.25 -12.52 -5.71
C THR A 64 1.29 -11.36 -5.65
N LEU A 65 1.80 -10.12 -5.66
CA LEU A 65 0.99 -8.91 -5.67
C LEU A 65 0.03 -8.87 -6.87
N GLY A 66 0.53 -9.15 -8.08
CA GLY A 66 -0.31 -9.23 -9.27
C GLY A 66 -1.42 -10.28 -9.18
N ALA A 67 -1.12 -11.45 -8.59
CA ALA A 67 -2.13 -12.49 -8.37
C ALA A 67 -3.21 -12.06 -7.36
N VAL A 68 -2.83 -11.36 -6.28
CA VAL A 68 -3.79 -10.81 -5.31
C VAL A 68 -4.67 -9.75 -5.97
N VAL A 69 -4.09 -8.78 -6.68
CA VAL A 69 -4.83 -7.71 -7.37
C VAL A 69 -5.83 -8.30 -8.38
N ALA A 70 -5.40 -9.28 -9.16
CA ALA A 70 -6.28 -9.97 -10.11
C ALA A 70 -7.43 -10.71 -9.43
N ALA A 71 -7.16 -11.45 -8.34
CA ALA A 71 -8.18 -12.16 -7.57
C ALA A 71 -9.18 -11.22 -6.90
N LEU A 72 -8.74 -10.02 -6.49
CA LEU A 72 -9.62 -8.99 -5.94
C LEU A 72 -10.44 -8.26 -7.00
N GLY A 73 -10.19 -8.49 -8.30
CA GLY A 73 -10.74 -7.69 -9.38
C GLY A 73 -10.35 -6.21 -9.28
N ALA A 74 -9.24 -5.92 -8.59
CA ALA A 74 -8.79 -4.58 -8.29
C ALA A 74 -7.81 -4.06 -9.35
N ARG A 75 -7.46 -2.78 -9.23
CA ARG A 75 -6.39 -2.14 -10.01
C ARG A 75 -5.43 -1.47 -9.05
N LEU A 76 -4.13 -1.73 -9.24
CA LEU A 76 -3.05 -1.07 -8.51
C LEU A 76 -2.39 -0.04 -9.43
N ASP A 77 -2.39 1.23 -9.00
CA ASP A 77 -1.64 2.30 -9.66
C ASP A 77 -0.43 2.68 -8.78
N LEU A 78 0.79 2.66 -9.34
CA LEU A 78 2.04 3.01 -8.66
C LEU A 78 2.64 4.27 -9.29
N THR A 79 3.14 5.18 -8.47
CA THR A 79 3.82 6.40 -8.91
C THR A 79 5.09 6.58 -8.09
N LEU A 80 6.21 6.82 -8.77
CA LEU A 80 7.48 7.19 -8.14
C LEU A 80 7.70 8.69 -8.34
N SER A 81 8.23 9.34 -7.33
CA SER A 81 8.56 10.76 -7.32
C SER A 81 9.86 10.97 -6.57
N ASP A 82 10.51 12.11 -6.76
CA ASP A 82 11.75 12.44 -6.06
C ASP A 82 11.50 12.55 -4.56
N ALA A 83 12.44 12.05 -3.74
CA ALA A 83 12.29 12.03 -2.29
C ALA A 83 12.23 13.45 -1.68
N GLU A 84 12.79 14.43 -2.37
CA GLU A 84 12.92 15.83 -1.91
C GLU A 84 11.64 16.67 -2.12
N ASP A 85 10.70 16.21 -2.96
CA ASP A 85 9.42 16.88 -3.22
C ASP A 85 8.41 16.75 -2.05
N SER A 86 8.81 16.07 -0.96
CA SER A 86 7.99 15.91 0.24
C SER A 86 8.11 17.08 1.23
N ALA A 87 9.05 18.01 1.02
CA ALA A 87 9.33 19.11 1.95
C ALA A 87 8.59 20.43 1.64
N ASP A 88 8.00 20.60 0.45
CA ASP A 88 7.56 21.93 0.01
C ASP A 88 6.04 22.08 -0.14
N LEU A 89 5.32 21.96 0.98
CA LEU A 89 3.94 22.47 1.13
C LEU A 89 3.76 23.27 2.43
N GLY A 90 4.82 23.95 2.88
CA GLY A 90 4.84 24.62 4.18
C GLY A 90 5.61 25.94 4.25
N SER A 91 5.75 26.70 3.15
CA SER A 91 6.35 28.05 3.21
C SER A 91 5.78 29.00 2.17
N GLY A 92 4.45 28.99 2.01
CA GLY A 92 3.70 29.97 1.22
C GLY A 92 2.93 30.96 2.09
N ALA A 93 3.54 31.53 3.14
CA ALA A 93 2.87 32.55 3.96
C ALA A 93 3.84 33.51 4.64
N ARG A 94 4.46 34.41 3.85
CA ARG A 94 4.76 35.79 4.32
C ARG A 94 4.56 36.78 3.17
N LEU A 95 3.32 37.24 3.06
CA LEU A 95 3.02 38.57 2.56
C LEU A 95 3.49 39.57 3.63
N THR A 96 4.55 40.33 3.35
CA THR A 96 4.77 41.70 3.83
C THR A 96 5.60 42.36 2.73
N GLY A 97 5.00 43.13 1.82
CA GLY A 97 4.72 44.53 2.08
C GLY A 97 5.98 45.34 1.77
N ALA A 98 6.12 45.78 0.52
CA ALA A 98 7.15 46.71 0.10
C ALA A 98 6.74 48.12 0.54
N ASP A 99 7.64 48.81 1.24
CA ASP A 99 7.71 50.27 1.29
C ASP A 99 8.64 50.76 0.17
#